data_AF-A0A068WEN7-F1
#
_entry.id   AF-A0A068WEN7-F1
#
_cell.length_a   1.000
_cell.length_b   1.000
_cell.length_c   1.000
_cell.angle_alpha   90.00
_cell.angle_beta   90.00
_cell.angle_gamma   90.00
#
_symmetry.space_group_name_H-M   'P 1'
#
loop_
_entity.id
_entity.type
_entity.pdbx_description
1 polymer ?
#
loop_
_entity_poly.entity_id
_entity_poly.type
_entity_poly.pdbx_seq_one_letter_code
_entity_poly.pdbx_strand_id
1 'polypeptide(L)'
;MLVSVLSLLLTTVCLMVTPVSEAYQYSSSFINQVTTYPNIVTAKSRCLPGRSGGSGAPPPTLLVCDPYELLSPDQLMSLNRQLMEMKSKINSDRGKCDRSYPRPTVAVAFVDRLRFGVVEDQSDENIINYAAIFTYYLFGSWRLPTMCESESDKIVVFYSKADGVLYVYAGENLREKLPRDVIQRTAVEAKAAFGSGVYEGMKYLLTRFQEILTSNRSGMFGTR
;
A
#
# COMPACT_ATOMS: atom_id res chain seq x y z
N MET A 1 55.54 -39.82 -38.70
CA MET A 1 56.34 -38.89 -37.87
C MET A 1 55.78 -37.49 -38.11
N LEU A 2 55.05 -36.94 -37.14
CA LEU A 2 55.49 -35.84 -36.25
C LEU A 2 55.69 -34.54 -37.05
N VAL A 3 54.72 -33.62 -37.03
CA VAL A 3 54.58 -32.47 -36.08
C VAL A 3 55.72 -31.46 -36.32
N SER A 4 55.51 -30.25 -36.83
CA SER A 4 54.99 -29.01 -36.21
C SER A 4 55.46 -27.88 -37.15
N VAL A 5 54.87 -26.70 -37.30
CA VAL A 5 54.97 -25.55 -36.36
C VAL A 5 53.95 -24.48 -36.80
N LEU A 6 52.99 -24.23 -35.91
CA LEU A 6 52.60 -22.94 -35.32
C LEU A 6 52.22 -21.72 -36.19
N SER A 7 51.04 -21.16 -35.85
CA SER A 7 50.62 -19.73 -35.71
C SER A 7 49.30 -19.49 -36.47
N LEU A 8 48.22 -18.93 -35.94
CA LEU A 8 47.94 -18.18 -34.72
C LEU A 8 46.42 -18.28 -34.44
N LEU A 9 46.02 -18.53 -33.19
CA LEU A 9 44.63 -18.46 -32.74
C LEU A 9 44.12 -17.00 -32.79
N LEU A 10 42.94 -16.79 -33.37
CA LEU A 10 42.02 -15.74 -32.94
C LEU A 10 40.65 -16.38 -32.65
N THR A 11 40.48 -16.81 -31.41
CA THR A 11 39.19 -17.14 -30.81
C THR A 11 38.43 -15.85 -30.55
N THR A 12 37.52 -15.50 -31.45
CA THR A 12 36.45 -14.56 -31.13
C THR A 12 35.41 -15.28 -30.29
N VAL A 13 35.62 -15.25 -28.97
CA VAL A 13 34.57 -15.57 -28.01
C VAL A 13 33.55 -14.44 -28.10
N CYS A 14 32.51 -14.63 -28.91
CA CYS A 14 31.28 -13.86 -28.78
C CYS A 14 30.62 -14.25 -27.46
N LEU A 15 31.02 -13.56 -26.39
CA LEU A 15 30.20 -13.40 -25.19
C LEU A 15 28.95 -12.63 -25.60
N MET A 16 27.96 -13.35 -26.13
CA MET A 16 26.57 -12.90 -26.13
C MET A 16 26.15 -12.86 -24.66
N VAL A 17 26.42 -11.71 -24.01
CA VAL A 17 25.78 -11.34 -22.76
C VAL A 17 24.30 -11.21 -23.10
N THR A 18 23.53 -12.27 -22.84
CA THR A 18 22.08 -12.19 -22.80
C THR A 18 21.72 -11.08 -21.81
N PRO A 19 20.96 -10.04 -22.22
CA PRO A 19 20.26 -9.25 -21.23
C PRO A 19 19.14 -10.16 -20.73
N VAL A 20 19.42 -10.97 -19.70
CA VAL A 20 18.34 -11.47 -18.85
C VAL A 20 17.84 -10.22 -18.14
N SER A 21 16.92 -9.51 -18.79
CA SER A 21 15.99 -8.70 -18.05
C SER A 21 15.23 -9.70 -17.21
N GLU A 22 15.64 -9.86 -15.96
CA GLU A 22 14.84 -10.48 -14.91
C GLU A 22 13.64 -9.55 -14.70
N ALA A 23 12.71 -9.55 -15.66
CA ALA A 23 11.36 -9.16 -15.36
C ALA A 23 10.90 -10.16 -14.31
N TYR A 24 10.88 -9.74 -13.03
CA TYR A 24 10.32 -10.52 -11.93
C TYR A 24 8.96 -11.05 -12.37
N GLN A 25 8.90 -12.32 -12.78
CA GLN A 25 7.65 -12.99 -13.09
C GLN A 25 7.07 -13.42 -11.75
N TYR A 26 6.19 -12.60 -11.20
CA TYR A 26 5.45 -12.95 -10.00
C TYR A 26 4.73 -14.27 -10.20
N SER A 27 4.68 -15.10 -9.16
CA SER A 27 3.97 -16.37 -9.24
C SER A 27 2.48 -16.17 -9.57
N SER A 28 1.89 -17.16 -10.23
CA SER A 28 0.43 -17.18 -10.50
C SER A 28 -0.37 -17.05 -9.21
N SER A 29 0.15 -17.55 -8.08
CA SER A 29 -0.48 -17.43 -6.76
C SER A 29 -0.55 -15.99 -6.27
N PHE A 30 0.51 -15.19 -6.46
CA PHE A 30 0.54 -13.78 -6.12
C PHE A 30 -0.37 -12.99 -7.05
N ILE A 31 -0.23 -13.20 -8.36
CA ILE A 31 -1.03 -12.53 -9.39
C ILE A 31 -2.52 -12.75 -9.10
N ASN A 32 -2.93 -13.98 -8.81
CA ASN A 32 -4.31 -14.29 -8.47
C ASN A 32 -4.74 -13.61 -7.15
N GLN A 33 -3.88 -13.58 -6.13
CA GLN A 33 -4.18 -12.89 -4.87
C GLN A 33 -4.46 -11.40 -5.09
N VAL A 34 -3.62 -10.72 -5.86
CA VAL A 34 -3.74 -9.29 -6.15
C VAL A 34 -4.98 -9.01 -7.00
N THR A 35 -5.14 -9.73 -8.11
CA THR A 35 -6.21 -9.47 -9.08
C THR A 35 -7.60 -9.83 -8.58
N THR A 36 -7.72 -10.78 -7.65
CA THR A 36 -8.99 -11.18 -7.04
C THR A 36 -9.28 -10.50 -5.70
N TYR A 37 -8.34 -9.71 -5.18
CA TYR A 37 -8.54 -8.94 -3.95
C TYR A 37 -9.77 -8.04 -4.10
N PRO A 38 -10.65 -7.97 -3.07
CA PRO A 38 -11.88 -7.21 -3.19
C PRO A 38 -11.66 -5.73 -3.51
N ASN A 39 -12.49 -5.21 -4.41
CA ASN A 39 -12.55 -3.78 -4.63
C ASN A 39 -13.44 -3.12 -3.56
N ILE A 40 -12.87 -2.22 -2.78
CA ILE A 40 -13.58 -1.59 -1.65
C ILE A 40 -14.71 -0.64 -2.09
N VAL A 41 -14.73 -0.24 -3.37
CA VAL A 41 -15.76 0.64 -3.93
C VAL A 41 -16.89 -0.18 -4.54
N THR A 42 -16.55 -1.19 -5.36
CA THR A 42 -17.55 -1.95 -6.15
C THR A 42 -17.95 -3.29 -5.52
N ALA A 43 -17.17 -3.81 -4.57
CA ALA A 43 -17.39 -5.11 -3.94
C ALA A 43 -17.28 -5.05 -2.40
N LYS A 44 -17.85 -4.01 -1.79
CA LYS A 44 -17.82 -3.72 -0.34
C LYS A 44 -18.15 -4.91 0.56
N SER A 45 -19.14 -5.72 0.18
CA SER A 45 -19.55 -6.89 0.96
C SER A 45 -18.45 -7.94 1.11
N ARG A 46 -17.51 -8.02 0.16
CA ARG A 46 -16.37 -8.95 0.22
C ARG A 46 -15.24 -8.46 1.14
N CYS A 47 -15.30 -7.21 1.60
CA CYS A 47 -14.33 -6.57 2.50
C CYS A 47 -14.72 -6.63 3.98
N LEU A 48 -15.95 -7.06 4.30
CA LEU A 48 -16.47 -7.10 5.65
C LEU A 48 -16.38 -8.53 6.23
N PRO A 49 -16.07 -8.68 7.53
CA PRO A 49 -16.11 -9.96 8.22
C PRO A 49 -17.55 -10.48 8.32
N GLY A 50 -17.70 -11.81 8.35
CA GLY A 50 -18.99 -12.46 8.56
C GLY A 50 -19.78 -12.68 7.27
N ARG A 51 -19.20 -13.40 6.30
CA ARG A 51 -19.88 -13.92 5.09
C ARG A 51 -21.11 -14.80 5.38
N SER A 52 -21.41 -15.07 6.65
CA SER A 52 -22.52 -15.90 7.11
C SER A 52 -23.34 -15.15 8.19
N GLY A 53 -24.40 -14.45 7.78
CA GLY A 53 -25.58 -14.24 8.64
C GLY A 53 -25.83 -12.83 9.21
N GLY A 54 -24.97 -11.84 8.98
CA GLY A 54 -25.22 -10.47 9.45
C GLY A 54 -26.11 -9.67 8.49
N SER A 55 -27.38 -9.43 8.86
CA SER A 55 -28.41 -8.72 8.09
C SER A 55 -28.23 -7.19 8.00
N GLY A 56 -26.98 -6.71 7.99
CA GLY A 56 -26.66 -5.29 7.85
C GLY A 56 -26.24 -4.98 6.41
N ALA A 57 -26.92 -4.04 5.76
CA ALA A 57 -26.41 -3.49 4.50
C ALA A 57 -25.02 -2.87 4.74
N PRO A 58 -24.03 -3.11 3.85
CA PRO A 58 -22.73 -2.49 3.98
C PRO A 58 -22.86 -0.95 4.01
N PRO A 59 -21.99 -0.24 4.74
CA PRO A 59 -22.07 1.20 4.82
C PRO A 59 -21.93 1.83 3.42
N PRO A 60 -22.53 3.02 3.19
CA PRO A 60 -22.50 3.68 1.89
C PRO A 60 -21.07 3.99 1.44
N THR A 61 -20.15 4.23 2.37
CA THR A 61 -18.71 4.34 2.09
C THR A 61 -17.92 3.41 3.02
N LEU A 62 -17.02 2.63 2.43
CA LEU A 62 -16.10 1.75 3.12
C LEU A 62 -14.68 2.10 2.69
N LEU A 63 -13.79 2.29 3.66
CA LEU A 63 -12.38 2.67 3.49
C LEU A 63 -11.42 1.67 4.15
N VAL A 64 -11.94 0.64 4.83
CA VAL A 64 -11.16 -0.50 5.32
C VAL A 64 -11.64 -1.79 4.66
N CYS A 65 -10.73 -2.55 4.04
CA CYS A 65 -11.01 -3.87 3.49
C CYS A 65 -10.28 -4.96 4.26
N ASP A 66 -11.03 -5.85 4.90
CA ASP A 66 -10.50 -6.99 5.65
C ASP A 66 -11.20 -8.30 5.27
N PRO A 67 -10.90 -8.85 4.08
CA PRO A 67 -11.48 -10.11 3.64
C PRO A 67 -10.97 -11.34 4.42
N TYR A 68 -9.98 -11.16 5.30
CA TYR A 68 -9.34 -12.22 6.07
C TYR A 68 -9.75 -12.21 7.55
N GLU A 69 -10.66 -11.30 7.94
CA GLU A 69 -11.21 -11.21 9.30
C GLU A 69 -10.11 -11.06 10.36
N LEU A 70 -9.08 -10.27 10.05
CA LEU A 70 -8.01 -9.93 10.99
C LEU A 70 -8.49 -9.05 12.14
N LEU A 71 -9.59 -8.33 11.92
CA LEU A 71 -10.27 -7.46 12.85
C LEU A 71 -11.65 -8.01 13.20
N SER A 72 -12.12 -7.74 14.42
CA SER A 72 -13.53 -7.93 14.74
C SER A 72 -14.41 -6.95 13.95
N PRO A 73 -15.71 -7.23 13.76
CA PRO A 73 -16.63 -6.31 13.10
C PRO A 73 -16.60 -4.90 13.71
N ASP A 74 -16.57 -4.79 15.05
CA ASP A 74 -16.52 -3.52 15.76
C ASP A 74 -15.22 -2.75 15.53
N GLN A 75 -14.08 -3.46 15.52
CA GLN A 75 -12.78 -2.87 15.23
C GLN A 75 -12.73 -2.33 13.79
N LEU A 76 -13.22 -3.09 12.82
CA LEU A 76 -13.27 -2.67 11.42
C LEU A 76 -14.15 -1.42 11.26
N MET A 77 -15.36 -1.45 11.84
CA MET A 77 -16.27 -0.29 11.79
C MET A 77 -15.68 0.94 12.50
N SER A 78 -14.95 0.73 13.61
CA SER A 78 -14.25 1.80 14.32
C SER A 78 -13.18 2.46 13.45
N LEU A 79 -12.31 1.68 12.80
CA LEU A 79 -11.32 2.21 11.86
C LEU A 79 -11.96 2.90 10.66
N ASN A 80 -13.04 2.32 10.11
CA ASN A 80 -13.76 2.93 9.00
C ASN A 80 -14.34 4.30 9.37
N ARG A 81 -14.94 4.41 10.56
CA ARG A 81 -15.43 5.69 11.09
C ARG A 81 -14.30 6.70 11.28
N GLN A 82 -13.16 6.28 11.82
CA GLN A 82 -11.97 7.14 11.95
C GLN A 82 -11.50 7.69 10.59
N LEU A 83 -11.46 6.86 9.55
CA LEU A 83 -11.10 7.31 8.19
C LEU A 83 -12.12 8.29 7.61
N MET A 84 -13.41 8.07 7.86
CA MET A 84 -14.47 8.99 7.42
C MET A 84 -14.40 10.33 8.16
N GLU A 85 -14.12 10.32 9.47
CA GLU A 85 -13.90 11.53 10.26
C GLU A 85 -12.64 12.28 9.80
N MET A 86 -11.55 11.56 9.55
CA MET A 86 -10.32 12.12 8.98
C MET A 86 -10.62 12.79 7.64
N LYS A 87 -11.33 12.11 6.74
CA LYS A 87 -11.78 12.68 5.46
C LYS A 87 -12.60 13.95 5.68
N SER A 88 -13.53 13.96 6.62
CA SER A 88 -14.34 15.15 6.93
C SER A 88 -13.49 16.33 7.42
N LYS A 89 -12.53 16.07 8.33
CA LYS A 89 -11.64 17.09 8.92
C LYS A 89 -10.67 17.68 7.90
N ILE A 90 -10.10 16.84 7.02
CA ILE A 90 -9.22 17.31 5.94
C ILE A 90 -10.00 18.21 4.97
N ASN A 91 -11.29 17.91 4.74
CA ASN A 91 -12.12 18.61 3.77
C ASN A 91 -12.87 19.82 4.32
N SER A 92 -12.93 20.02 5.64
CA SER A 92 -13.68 21.12 6.26
C SER A 92 -13.05 22.49 6.01
N ASP A 93 -11.74 22.54 5.75
CA ASP A 93 -11.01 23.79 5.51
C ASP A 93 -10.75 24.02 4.02
N ARG A 94 -11.42 25.05 3.46
CA ARG A 94 -11.20 25.71 2.16
C ARG A 94 -11.89 25.06 0.94
N GLY A 95 -11.88 25.75 -0.20
CA GLY A 95 -12.50 25.29 -1.45
C GLY A 95 -11.51 24.89 -2.55
N LYS A 96 -10.20 24.91 -2.27
CA LYS A 96 -9.16 24.64 -3.28
C LYS A 96 -8.53 23.26 -3.08
N CYS A 97 -8.35 22.58 -4.20
CA CYS A 97 -7.61 21.32 -4.35
C CYS A 97 -6.27 21.63 -5.03
N ASP A 98 -5.18 21.73 -4.27
CA ASP A 98 -3.85 21.94 -4.81
C ASP A 98 -2.79 21.23 -3.95
N ARG A 99 -1.53 21.21 -4.41
CA ARG A 99 -0.41 20.54 -3.72
C ARG A 99 -0.16 21.05 -2.31
N SER A 100 -0.48 22.32 -2.03
CA SER A 100 -0.33 22.92 -0.71
C SER A 100 -1.47 22.53 0.25
N TYR A 101 -2.65 22.17 -0.31
CA TYR A 101 -3.82 21.73 0.44
C TYR A 101 -4.42 20.45 -0.16
N PRO A 102 -3.69 19.32 -0.12
CA PRO A 102 -4.19 18.08 -0.69
C PRO A 102 -5.33 17.53 0.16
N ARG A 103 -6.29 16.86 -0.50
CA ARG A 103 -7.50 16.31 0.15
C ARG A 103 -7.59 14.80 -0.01
N PRO A 104 -6.62 14.06 0.55
CA PRO A 104 -6.55 12.64 0.28
C PRO A 104 -7.72 11.89 0.89
N THR A 105 -8.20 10.88 0.17
CA THR A 105 -8.93 9.78 0.80
C THR A 105 -7.95 8.68 1.16
N VAL A 106 -7.95 8.29 2.42
CA VAL A 106 -7.11 7.20 2.94
C VAL A 106 -7.93 5.92 3.00
N ALA A 107 -7.39 4.84 2.46
CA ALA A 107 -7.98 3.51 2.55
C ALA A 107 -6.97 2.48 3.05
N VAL A 108 -7.47 1.41 3.66
CA VAL A 108 -6.68 0.35 4.30
C VAL A 108 -7.05 -1.01 3.71
N ALA A 109 -6.04 -1.80 3.38
CA ALA A 109 -6.14 -3.16 2.91
C ALA A 109 -5.44 -4.10 3.88
N PHE A 110 -6.16 -5.14 4.32
CA PHE A 110 -5.63 -6.20 5.15
C PHE A 110 -5.46 -7.49 4.36
N VAL A 111 -4.32 -8.13 4.57
CA VAL A 111 -3.97 -9.46 4.07
C VAL A 111 -3.43 -10.30 5.21
N ASP A 112 -3.83 -11.57 5.30
CA ASP A 112 -3.24 -12.48 6.28
C ASP A 112 -1.76 -12.76 5.97
N ARG A 113 -1.46 -13.18 4.74
CA ARG A 113 -0.11 -13.44 4.22
C ARG A 113 -0.02 -13.21 2.72
N LEU A 114 1.11 -12.71 2.23
CA LEU A 114 1.46 -12.62 0.81
C LEU A 114 1.77 -14.01 0.23
N ARG A 115 1.29 -14.27 -0.98
CA ARG A 115 1.46 -15.55 -1.67
C ARG A 115 2.62 -15.50 -2.67
N PHE A 116 3.83 -15.79 -2.20
CA PHE A 116 5.04 -15.76 -3.04
C PHE A 116 5.08 -16.87 -4.11
N GLY A 117 4.54 -18.05 -3.81
CA GLY A 117 4.49 -19.20 -4.73
C GLY A 117 5.61 -20.21 -4.51
N VAL A 118 6.83 -19.74 -4.19
CA VAL A 118 7.96 -20.55 -3.72
C VAL A 118 8.53 -19.98 -2.42
N VAL A 119 9.17 -20.82 -1.60
CA VAL A 119 9.72 -20.41 -0.29
C VAL A 119 10.95 -19.51 -0.45
N GLU A 120 11.74 -19.73 -1.51
CA GLU A 120 12.96 -18.96 -1.81
C GLU A 120 12.68 -17.49 -2.08
N ASP A 121 11.47 -17.17 -2.55
CA ASP A 121 11.02 -15.80 -2.77
C ASP A 121 10.61 -15.09 -1.45
N GLN A 122 10.59 -15.77 -0.31
CA GLN A 122 10.23 -15.20 1.00
C GLN A 122 11.43 -14.57 1.70
N SER A 123 12.12 -13.65 1.03
CA SER A 123 13.14 -12.79 1.63
C SER A 123 12.53 -11.47 2.10
N ASP A 124 13.13 -10.80 3.09
CA ASP A 124 12.66 -9.51 3.59
C ASP A 124 12.50 -8.46 2.47
N GLU A 125 13.44 -8.45 1.51
CA GLU A 125 13.40 -7.57 0.34
C GLU A 125 12.22 -7.90 -0.57
N ASN A 126 12.00 -9.17 -0.87
CA ASN A 126 10.89 -9.60 -1.70
C ASN A 126 9.54 -9.34 -1.03
N ILE A 127 9.42 -9.51 0.29
CA ILE A 127 8.18 -9.21 1.00
C ILE A 127 7.80 -7.74 0.80
N ILE A 128 8.76 -6.83 0.90
CA ILE A 128 8.53 -5.39 0.66
C ILE A 128 8.14 -5.14 -0.80
N ASN A 129 8.82 -5.76 -1.76
CA ASN A 129 8.54 -5.60 -3.19
C ASN A 129 7.14 -6.10 -3.57
N TYR A 130 6.74 -7.27 -3.05
CA TYR A 130 5.42 -7.84 -3.25
C TYR A 130 4.33 -6.96 -2.61
N ALA A 131 4.54 -6.49 -1.37
CA ALA A 131 3.64 -5.55 -0.72
C ALA A 131 3.49 -4.24 -1.52
N ALA A 132 4.60 -3.72 -2.07
CA ALA A 132 4.59 -2.51 -2.89
C ALA A 132 3.72 -2.67 -4.14
N ILE A 133 3.87 -3.77 -4.87
CA ILE A 133 3.11 -4.03 -6.09
C ILE A 133 1.64 -4.31 -5.79
N PHE A 134 1.36 -5.04 -4.72
CA PHE A 134 0.00 -5.23 -4.25
C PHE A 134 -0.66 -3.87 -4.00
N THR A 135 0.02 -3.01 -3.23
CA THR A 135 -0.50 -1.68 -2.88
C THR A 135 -0.68 -0.81 -4.11
N TYR A 136 0.26 -0.86 -5.06
CA TYR A 136 0.17 -0.13 -6.33
C TYR A 136 -1.05 -0.57 -7.17
N TYR A 137 -1.31 -1.87 -7.27
CA TYR A 137 -2.50 -2.39 -7.94
C TYR A 137 -3.79 -1.93 -7.26
N LEU A 138 -3.84 -1.95 -5.92
CA LEU A 138 -4.98 -1.42 -5.17
C LEU A 138 -5.16 0.08 -5.42
N PHE A 139 -4.09 0.86 -5.45
CA PHE A 139 -4.13 2.29 -5.73
C PHE A 139 -4.78 2.61 -7.09
N GLY A 140 -4.46 1.84 -8.13
CA GLY A 140 -5.06 1.99 -9.46
C GLY A 140 -6.49 1.46 -9.56
N SER A 141 -6.79 0.32 -8.93
CA SER A 141 -8.09 -0.34 -9.04
C SER A 141 -9.16 0.25 -8.11
N TRP A 142 -8.77 0.76 -6.94
CA TRP A 142 -9.67 1.41 -6.01
C TRP A 142 -9.90 2.86 -6.43
N ARG A 143 -10.99 3.09 -7.18
CA ARG A 143 -11.49 4.42 -7.54
C ARG A 143 -12.16 5.10 -6.34
N LEU A 144 -11.36 5.34 -5.29
CA LEU A 144 -11.81 5.94 -4.04
C LEU A 144 -12.50 7.29 -4.31
N PRO A 145 -13.56 7.63 -3.57
CA PRO A 145 -14.27 8.89 -3.75
C PRO A 145 -13.39 10.06 -3.29
N THR A 146 -12.73 10.74 -4.22
CA THR A 146 -11.90 11.92 -3.96
C THR A 146 -12.73 13.20 -4.07
N MET A 147 -12.35 14.24 -3.32
CA MET A 147 -12.95 15.58 -3.45
C MET A 147 -12.33 16.36 -4.60
N CYS A 148 -11.09 16.04 -4.94
CA CYS A 148 -10.38 16.59 -6.06
C CYS A 148 -10.51 15.61 -7.24
N GLU A 149 -10.71 16.12 -8.45
CA GLU A 149 -10.84 15.29 -9.65
C GLU A 149 -9.53 14.53 -9.99
N SER A 150 -8.42 14.86 -9.33
CA SER A 150 -7.12 14.22 -9.52
C SER A 150 -7.01 12.88 -8.78
N GLU A 151 -6.56 11.84 -9.50
CA GLU A 151 -6.28 10.53 -8.90
C GLU A 151 -5.05 10.54 -7.95
N SER A 152 -4.29 11.64 -7.93
CA SER A 152 -3.09 11.82 -7.11
C SER A 152 -3.38 12.16 -5.64
N ASP A 153 -4.64 12.28 -5.24
CA ASP A 153 -5.07 12.61 -3.87
C ASP A 153 -5.66 11.37 -3.17
N LYS A 154 -4.93 10.26 -3.18
CA LYS A 154 -5.31 9.01 -2.51
C LYS A 154 -4.13 8.50 -1.67
N ILE A 155 -4.44 7.79 -0.59
CA ILE A 155 -3.45 7.01 0.16
C ILE A 155 -4.01 5.61 0.34
N VAL A 156 -3.24 4.60 -0.06
CA VAL A 156 -3.54 3.20 0.24
C VAL A 156 -2.51 2.70 1.23
N VAL A 157 -3.00 2.24 2.38
CA VAL A 157 -2.23 1.53 3.40
C VAL A 157 -2.49 0.06 3.25
N PHE A 158 -1.44 -0.72 3.06
CA PHE A 158 -1.48 -2.17 2.97
C PHE A 158 -0.79 -2.77 4.19
N TYR A 159 -1.43 -3.75 4.82
CA TYR A 159 -0.85 -4.50 5.93
C TYR A 159 -0.99 -6.00 5.69
N SER A 160 0.14 -6.71 5.72
CA SER A 160 0.19 -8.17 5.78
C SER A 160 0.58 -8.62 7.18
N LYS A 161 -0.29 -9.39 7.84
CA LYS A 161 -0.13 -9.76 9.26
C LYS A 161 1.00 -10.76 9.47
N ALA A 162 0.98 -11.89 8.78
CA ALA A 162 1.94 -12.97 8.95
C ALA A 162 3.33 -12.57 8.46
N ASP A 163 3.41 -11.68 7.47
CA ASP A 163 4.69 -11.17 6.96
C ASP A 163 5.19 -9.95 7.76
N GLY A 164 4.35 -9.38 8.63
CA GLY A 164 4.71 -8.22 9.45
C GLY A 164 5.02 -6.96 8.65
N VAL A 165 4.52 -6.84 7.41
CA VAL A 165 4.83 -5.74 6.50
C VAL A 165 3.67 -4.75 6.39
N LEU A 166 4.02 -3.48 6.60
CA LEU A 166 3.19 -2.31 6.35
C LEU A 166 3.76 -1.57 5.14
N TYR A 167 2.95 -1.35 4.11
CA TYR A 167 3.32 -0.55 2.96
C TYR A 167 2.31 0.58 2.76
N VAL A 168 2.81 1.77 2.41
CA VAL A 168 1.97 2.95 2.20
C VAL A 168 2.28 3.52 0.83
N TYR A 169 1.27 3.58 -0.02
CA TYR A 169 1.35 4.25 -1.31
C TYR A 169 0.50 5.52 -1.25
N ALA A 170 1.13 6.67 -1.45
CA ALA A 170 0.48 7.97 -1.50
C ALA A 170 0.67 8.57 -2.89
N GLY A 171 -0.36 9.20 -3.44
CA GLY A 171 -0.25 9.89 -4.72
C GLY A 171 0.71 11.09 -4.68
N GLU A 172 1.27 11.44 -5.84
CA GLU A 172 2.37 12.42 -5.95
C GLU A 172 2.04 13.81 -5.37
N ASN A 173 0.78 14.25 -5.42
CA ASN A 173 0.37 15.54 -4.85
C ASN A 173 0.56 15.62 -3.34
N LEU A 174 0.70 14.48 -2.66
CA LEU A 174 0.88 14.40 -1.21
C LEU A 174 2.33 14.53 -0.79
N ARG A 175 3.30 14.50 -1.72
CA ARG A 175 4.73 14.41 -1.42
C ARG A 175 5.24 15.56 -0.53
N GLU A 176 4.65 16.75 -0.63
CA GLU A 176 5.01 17.90 0.23
C GLU A 176 4.50 17.74 1.67
N LYS A 177 3.30 17.18 1.87
CA LYS A 177 2.71 16.96 3.21
C LYS A 177 3.15 15.65 3.85
N LEU A 178 3.31 14.60 3.05
CA LEU A 178 3.70 13.24 3.45
C LEU A 178 4.95 12.82 2.66
N PRO A 179 6.11 13.45 2.93
CA PRO A 179 7.35 12.99 2.33
C PRO A 179 7.73 11.61 2.88
N ARG A 180 8.56 10.89 2.12
CA ARG A 180 8.93 9.49 2.40
C ARG A 180 9.50 9.29 3.80
N ASP A 181 10.31 10.22 4.30
CA ASP A 181 10.92 10.18 5.63
C ASP A 181 9.88 10.28 6.76
N VAL A 182 8.82 11.09 6.56
CA VAL A 182 7.70 11.17 7.50
C VAL A 182 6.92 9.86 7.50
N ILE A 183 6.60 9.30 6.34
CA ILE A 183 5.91 8.01 6.23
C ILE A 183 6.72 6.90 6.93
N GLN A 184 8.02 6.83 6.66
CA GLN A 184 8.91 5.85 7.28
C GLN A 184 8.97 6.01 8.80
N ARG A 185 9.13 7.24 9.30
CA ARG A 185 9.14 7.50 10.74
C ARG A 185 7.84 7.09 11.40
N THR A 186 6.70 7.46 10.82
CA THR A 186 5.39 7.08 11.34
C THR A 186 5.21 5.56 11.35
N ALA A 187 5.67 4.85 10.32
CA ALA A 187 5.63 3.39 10.28
C ALA A 187 6.50 2.75 11.38
N VAL A 188 7.71 3.28 11.64
CA VAL A 188 8.58 2.82 12.73
C VAL A 188 7.94 3.06 14.09
N GLU A 189 7.38 4.25 14.33
CA GLU A 189 6.68 4.57 15.58
C GLU A 189 5.45 3.66 15.79
N ALA A 190 4.70 3.37 14.72
CA ALA A 190 3.54 2.49 14.78
C ALA A 190 3.90 1.05 15.14
N LYS A 191 5.13 0.59 14.88
CA LYS A 191 5.57 -0.79 15.18
C LYS A 191 5.34 -1.17 16.64
N ALA A 192 5.54 -0.25 17.58
CA ALA A 192 5.28 -0.50 18.99
C ALA A 192 3.79 -0.77 19.26
N ALA A 193 2.90 0.00 18.64
CA ALA A 193 1.46 -0.17 18.76
C ALA A 193 0.96 -1.48 18.11
N PHE A 194 1.57 -1.91 16.99
CA PHE A 194 1.29 -3.22 16.40
C PHE A 194 1.66 -4.39 17.32
N GLY A 195 2.57 -4.20 18.29
CA GLY A 195 2.86 -5.17 19.34
C GLY A 195 1.66 -5.44 20.27
N SER A 196 0.70 -4.51 20.36
CA SER A 196 -0.55 -4.67 21.12
C SER A 196 -1.70 -5.23 20.27
N GLY A 197 -1.50 -5.40 18.95
CA GLY A 197 -2.48 -5.96 18.03
C GLY A 197 -2.66 -5.12 16.76
N VAL A 198 -3.21 -5.76 15.71
CA VAL A 198 -3.41 -5.15 14.39
C VAL A 198 -4.29 -3.90 14.47
N TYR A 199 -5.38 -3.95 15.25
CA TYR A 199 -6.28 -2.82 15.45
C TYR A 199 -5.58 -1.61 16.07
N GLU A 200 -4.84 -1.80 17.17
CA GLU A 200 -4.16 -0.70 17.86
C GLU A 200 -3.04 -0.09 17.00
N GLY A 201 -2.27 -0.94 16.32
CA GLY A 201 -1.26 -0.49 15.36
C GLY A 201 -1.83 0.36 14.23
N MET A 202 -2.93 -0.12 13.60
CA MET A 202 -3.58 0.63 12.51
C MET A 202 -4.23 1.91 13.02
N LYS A 203 -4.93 1.88 14.17
CA LYS A 203 -5.53 3.06 14.79
C LYS A 203 -4.48 4.13 15.10
N TYR A 204 -3.33 3.73 15.62
CA TYR A 204 -2.20 4.64 15.86
C TYR A 204 -1.70 5.26 14.55
N LEU A 205 -1.41 4.44 13.53
CA LEU A 205 -0.94 4.90 12.23
C LEU A 205 -1.91 5.93 11.61
N LEU A 206 -3.21 5.63 11.61
CA LEU A 206 -4.23 6.53 11.09
C LEU A 206 -4.35 7.82 11.91
N THR A 207 -4.16 7.77 13.23
CA THR A 207 -4.13 8.98 14.07
C THR A 207 -3.00 9.90 13.65
N ARG A 208 -1.79 9.35 13.44
CA ARG A 208 -0.63 10.13 12.99
C ARG A 208 -0.83 10.70 11.59
N PHE A 209 -1.43 9.94 10.67
CA PHE A 209 -1.78 10.45 9.35
C PHE A 209 -2.79 11.59 9.42
N GLN A 210 -3.81 11.50 10.27
CA GLN A 210 -4.73 12.61 10.48
C GLN A 210 -3.98 13.85 10.94
N GLU A 211 -3.16 13.74 12.00
CA GLU A 211 -2.38 14.87 12.54
C GLU A 211 -1.55 15.56 11.45
N ILE A 212 -0.80 14.78 10.65
CA ILE A 212 0.05 15.30 9.58
C ILE A 212 -0.79 15.99 8.50
N LEU A 213 -1.85 15.33 8.02
CA LEU A 213 -2.66 15.82 6.91
C LEU A 213 -3.48 17.06 7.29
N THR A 214 -3.94 17.16 8.53
CA THR A 214 -4.67 18.33 9.04
C THR A 214 -3.75 19.44 9.55
N SER A 215 -2.46 19.16 9.77
CA SER A 215 -1.53 20.21 10.20
C SER A 215 -1.31 21.25 9.10
N ASN A 216 -1.26 22.52 9.52
CA ASN A 216 -0.82 23.64 8.69
C ASN A 216 0.71 23.61 8.57
N ARG A 217 1.26 22.64 7.85
CA ARG A 217 2.57 22.84 7.24
C ARG A 217 2.39 23.81 6.07
N SER A 218 2.33 25.10 6.39
CA SER A 218 2.93 26.11 5.53
C SER A 218 4.30 25.57 5.14
N GLY A 219 4.63 25.58 3.85
CA GLY A 219 5.88 25.03 3.33
C GLY A 219 7.05 25.32 4.28
N MET A 220 7.88 24.32 4.51
CA MET A 220 9.09 24.41 5.32
C MET A 220 10.18 25.28 4.66
N PHE A 221 9.76 26.27 3.88
CA PHE A 221 10.48 27.45 3.45
C PHE A 221 9.64 28.65 3.87
N GLY A 222 9.88 29.10 5.11
CA GLY A 222 9.51 30.45 5.47
C GLY A 222 10.33 31.41 4.61
N THR A 223 9.71 32.02 3.61
CA THR A 223 10.21 33.30 3.10
C THR A 223 9.91 34.35 4.16
N ARG A 224 10.94 34.65 4.97
CA ARG A 224 11.16 35.99 5.50
C ARG A 224 12.35 36.57 4.77
#